data_AF-A0A8S3PSV7-F1
#
_entry.id   AF-A0A8S3PSV7-F1
#
_cell.length_a   1.000
_cell.length_b   1.000
_cell.length_c   1.000
_cell.angle_alpha   90.00
_cell.angle_beta   90.00
_cell.angle_gamma   90.00
#
_symmetry.space_group_name_H-M   'P 1'
#
loop_
_entity.id
_entity.type
_entity.pdbx_description
1 polymer ?
#
loop_
_entity_poly.entity_id
_entity_poly.type
_entity_poly.pdbx_seq_one_letter_code
_entity_poly.pdbx_strand_id
1 'polypeptide(L)'
;MIVSEYATGGNVTSPMLVFEKVKWTDEGLYRCHVKNISGLTQTDETILLMNATNMCPCRCEYRRKLEHWGSKIVPNRTREELLLKELESELQNIKKELKVNKTQLSSSIRRRLSAPDKRKSSKTMGLAGVAFICIVVGLVVLVDLLSFIKFVKSTNTRWKTKKIGEKAKKKSKEKNEQNETNI
;
A
#
# COMPACT_ATOMS: atom_id res chain seq x y z
N MET A 1 5.21 42.23 7.11
CA MET A 1 4.25 42.12 8.22
C MET A 1 3.33 40.96 7.90
N ILE A 2 3.60 39.77 8.44
CA ILE A 2 2.76 38.59 8.22
C ILE A 2 1.67 38.62 9.28
N VAL A 3 0.45 39.00 8.89
CA VAL A 3 -0.73 38.88 9.75
C VAL A 3 -1.19 37.43 9.62
N SER A 4 -0.79 36.57 10.57
CA SER A 4 -1.29 35.20 10.62
C SER A 4 -2.63 35.19 11.34
N GLU A 5 -3.71 35.02 10.59
CA GLU A 5 -5.10 35.24 11.02
C GLU A 5 -5.74 34.01 11.71
N TYR A 6 -4.93 33.07 12.18
CA TYR A 6 -5.43 31.81 12.75
C TYR A 6 -4.58 31.38 13.94
N ALA A 7 -4.96 31.88 15.12
CA ALA A 7 -4.56 31.31 16.40
C ALA A 7 -5.47 30.11 16.70
N THR A 8 -4.96 28.90 16.49
CA THR A 8 -5.62 27.67 16.98
C THR A 8 -5.12 27.36 18.39
N GLY A 9 -5.84 27.85 19.41
CA GLY A 9 -5.58 27.55 20.82
C GLY A 9 -6.07 28.61 21.80
N GLY A 10 -6.58 28.19 22.96
CA GLY A 10 -7.00 29.08 24.06
C GLY A 10 -8.50 29.41 24.11
N ASN A 11 -8.86 30.37 24.98
CA ASN A 11 -10.23 30.90 25.15
C ASN A 11 -10.20 32.44 25.04
N VAL A 12 -11.34 33.10 24.96
CA VAL A 12 -11.46 34.58 24.87
C VAL A 12 -10.80 35.32 26.05
N THR A 13 -10.62 34.66 27.18
CA THR A 13 -9.90 35.20 28.36
C THR A 13 -8.39 34.93 28.33
N SER A 14 -7.92 34.00 27.50
CA SER A 14 -6.52 33.57 27.43
C SER A 14 -6.22 32.99 26.04
N PRO A 15 -6.05 33.85 25.02
CA PRO A 15 -5.73 33.41 23.67
C PRO A 15 -4.30 32.85 23.61
N MET A 16 -4.09 31.80 22.82
CA MET A 16 -2.77 31.17 22.67
C MET A 16 -2.46 30.90 21.19
N LEU A 17 -1.24 31.26 20.77
CA LEU A 17 -0.71 30.90 19.46
C LEU A 17 0.14 29.63 19.60
N VAL A 18 -0.21 28.57 18.86
CA VAL A 18 0.51 27.29 18.89
C VAL A 18 1.04 26.96 17.51
N PHE A 19 2.34 26.68 17.41
CA PHE A 19 2.97 26.17 16.20
C PHE A 19 3.09 24.65 16.29
N GLU A 20 2.41 23.91 15.40
CA GLU A 20 2.53 22.45 15.35
C GLU A 20 3.87 22.01 14.76
N LYS A 21 4.35 22.73 13.74
CA LYS A 21 5.63 22.48 13.04
C LYS A 21 6.30 23.80 12.71
N VAL A 22 7.30 24.17 13.50
CA VAL A 22 8.03 25.44 13.36
C VAL A 22 8.97 25.38 12.16
N LYS A 23 9.01 26.44 11.34
CA LYS A 23 9.89 26.61 10.18
C LYS A 23 10.81 27.81 10.38
N TRP A 24 11.94 27.86 9.66
CA TRP A 24 12.85 29.03 9.66
C TRP A 24 12.17 30.34 9.23
N THR A 25 11.12 30.24 8.42
CA THR A 25 10.31 31.38 7.98
C THR A 25 9.39 31.93 9.07
N ASP A 26 9.23 31.21 10.17
CA ASP A 26 8.35 31.60 11.27
C ASP A 26 9.09 32.45 12.32
N GLU A 27 10.41 32.61 12.17
CA GLU A 27 11.23 33.48 13.03
C GLU A 27 10.78 34.95 12.86
N GLY A 28 10.55 35.64 13.99
CA GLY A 28 10.10 37.02 13.94
C GLY A 28 9.48 37.54 15.23
N LEU A 29 9.02 38.79 15.16
CA LEU A 29 8.32 39.49 16.23
C LEU A 29 6.83 39.17 16.19
N TYR A 30 6.31 38.72 17.33
CA TYR A 30 4.91 38.40 17.52
C TYR A 30 4.31 39.29 18.59
N ARG A 31 3.07 39.72 18.39
CA ARG A 31 2.31 40.45 19.39
C ARG A 31 0.83 40.12 19.32
N CYS A 32 0.15 40.18 20.45
CA CYS A 32 -1.28 39.95 20.52
C CYS A 32 -2.03 41.26 20.27
N HIS A 33 -2.95 41.24 19.32
CA HIS A 33 -3.89 42.33 19.08
C HIS A 33 -5.29 41.87 19.48
N VAL A 34 -5.89 42.57 20.43
CA VAL A 34 -7.26 42.31 20.89
C VAL A 34 -8.14 43.49 20.52
N LYS A 35 -9.17 43.24 19.71
CA LYS A 35 -10.17 44.23 19.32
C LYS A 35 -11.52 43.82 19.87
N ASN A 36 -12.17 44.72 20.60
CA ASN A 36 -13.56 44.57 21.04
C ASN A 36 -14.37 45.82 20.64
N ILE A 37 -15.68 45.81 20.87
CA ILE A 37 -16.59 46.94 20.63
C ILE A 37 -16.16 48.20 21.38
N SER A 38 -15.47 48.04 22.51
CA SER A 38 -15.02 49.14 23.36
C SER A 38 -13.65 49.71 22.97
N GLY A 39 -12.92 49.08 22.05
CA GLY A 39 -11.61 49.56 21.63
C GLY A 39 -10.62 48.48 21.19
N LEU A 40 -9.39 48.92 20.91
CA LEU A 40 -8.27 48.09 20.48
C LEU A 40 -7.16 48.17 21.54
N THR A 41 -6.73 47.00 22.02
CA THR A 41 -5.59 46.87 22.94
C THR A 41 -4.57 45.93 22.34
N GLN A 42 -3.29 46.20 22.60
CA GLN A 42 -2.18 45.40 22.13
C GLN A 42 -1.24 45.08 23.27
N THR A 43 -0.61 43.91 23.22
CA THR A 43 0.42 43.52 24.18
C THR A 43 1.81 44.00 23.73
N ASP A 44 2.77 43.85 24.63
CA ASP A 44 4.19 43.92 24.31
C ASP A 44 4.59 42.82 23.31
N GLU A 45 5.71 43.05 22.62
CA GLU A 45 6.24 42.16 21.59
C GLU A 45 7.01 40.99 22.22
N THR A 46 6.84 39.80 21.65
CA THR A 46 7.60 38.60 21.98
C THR A 46 8.37 38.14 20.74
N ILE A 47 9.65 37.86 20.90
CA ILE A 47 10.51 37.43 19.79
C ILE A 47 10.56 35.90 19.78
N LEU A 48 10.21 35.30 18.64
CA LEU A 48 10.52 33.90 18.38
C LEU A 48 11.87 33.85 17.66
N LEU A 49 12.90 33.37 18.36
CA LEU A 49 14.23 33.10 17.79
C LEU A 49 14.42 31.59 17.61
N MET A 50 14.81 31.19 16.41
CA MET A 50 15.07 29.79 16.10
C MET A 50 16.52 29.46 16.38
N ASN A 51 16.75 28.55 17.32
CA ASN A 51 18.09 28.04 17.59
C ASN A 51 18.32 26.72 16.85
N ALA A 52 19.36 26.68 16.02
CA ALA A 52 19.79 25.50 15.27
C ALA A 52 20.15 24.29 16.17
N THR A 53 20.32 24.48 17.49
CA THR A 53 20.69 23.40 18.41
C THR A 53 19.51 22.57 18.90
N ASN A 54 18.27 23.08 18.85
CA ASN A 54 17.10 22.45 19.49
C ASN A 54 16.11 21.81 18.52
N MET A 55 16.37 21.90 17.22
CA MET A 55 15.76 21.01 16.24
C MET A 55 16.71 19.85 16.01
N CYS A 56 16.20 18.62 15.93
CA CYS A 56 17.01 17.48 15.50
C CYS A 56 17.79 17.92 14.25
N PRO A 57 19.14 17.88 14.28
CA PRO A 57 19.93 18.36 13.15
C PRO A 57 19.45 17.62 11.91
N CYS A 58 19.00 18.36 10.90
CA CYS A 58 18.94 17.80 9.56
C CYS A 58 20.34 17.25 9.29
N ARG A 59 20.43 16.04 8.73
CA ARG A 59 21.70 15.32 8.55
C ARG A 59 22.62 16.13 7.63
N CYS A 60 23.38 17.06 8.20
CA CYS A 60 24.30 18.00 7.51
C CYS A 60 25.61 17.32 7.07
N GLU A 61 25.62 16.01 6.88
CA GLU A 61 26.81 15.26 6.51
C GLU A 61 27.22 15.46 5.05
N TYR A 62 26.33 16.04 4.22
CA TYR A 62 26.50 16.03 2.77
C TYR A 62 27.09 17.34 2.19
N ARG A 63 26.83 18.50 2.82
CA ARG A 63 27.28 19.79 2.25
C ARG A 63 28.80 19.95 2.27
N ARG A 64 29.49 19.51 3.34
CA ARG A 64 30.97 19.52 3.39
C ARG A 64 31.63 18.49 2.45
N LYS A 65 30.92 17.44 2.06
CA LYS A 65 31.44 16.45 1.09
C LYS A 65 31.38 16.97 -0.34
N LEU A 66 30.38 17.76 -0.74
CA LEU A 66 30.30 18.27 -2.12
C LEU A 66 31.49 19.17 -2.50
N GLU A 67 31.98 20.01 -1.58
CA GLU A 67 33.17 20.84 -1.82
C GLU A 67 34.47 20.02 -1.88
N HIS A 68 34.57 18.94 -1.10
CA HIS A 68 35.73 18.04 -1.14
C HIS A 68 35.82 17.24 -2.45
N TRP A 69 34.68 16.88 -3.04
CA TRP A 69 34.63 16.11 -4.28
C TRP A 69 34.61 16.99 -5.54
N GLY A 70 34.20 18.26 -5.45
CA GLY A 70 34.18 19.20 -6.58
C GLY A 70 35.57 19.60 -7.10
N SER A 71 36.64 19.39 -6.33
CA SER A 71 38.01 19.73 -6.72
C SER A 71 38.79 18.60 -7.40
N LYS A 72 38.21 17.41 -7.59
CA LYS A 72 38.85 16.31 -8.33
C LYS A 72 38.30 16.22 -9.75
N ILE A 73 38.55 17.25 -10.54
CA ILE A 73 38.66 17.08 -11.99
C ILE A 73 40.14 16.82 -12.26
N VAL A 74 40.50 15.60 -12.64
CA VAL A 74 41.86 15.26 -13.06
C VAL A 74 41.78 14.48 -14.38
N PRO A 75 42.70 14.74 -15.34
CA PRO A 75 42.42 14.68 -16.76
C PRO A 75 42.93 13.40 -17.47
N ASN A 76 42.44 13.25 -18.72
CA ASN A 76 42.93 12.44 -19.84
C ASN A 76 42.52 10.94 -19.90
N ARG A 77 42.12 10.58 -21.12
CA ARG A 77 41.02 9.66 -21.50
C ARG A 77 41.34 8.17 -21.48
N THR A 78 42.60 7.75 -21.30
CA THR A 78 43.01 6.34 -21.49
C THR A 78 43.24 5.55 -20.21
N ARG A 79 43.34 6.21 -19.03
CA ARG A 79 43.46 5.55 -17.72
C ARG A 79 42.15 5.57 -16.92
N GLU A 80 41.14 6.31 -17.40
CA GLU A 80 39.83 6.46 -16.77
C GLU A 80 39.01 5.16 -16.82
N GLU A 81 39.00 4.40 -17.92
CA GLU A 81 38.13 3.23 -18.02
C GLU A 81 38.50 2.08 -17.06
N LEU A 82 39.80 1.90 -16.79
CA LEU A 82 40.27 0.91 -15.81
C LEU A 82 39.97 1.35 -14.38
N LEU A 83 40.10 2.65 -14.10
CA LEU A 83 39.88 3.23 -12.79
C LEU A 83 38.37 3.34 -12.48
N LEU A 84 37.54 3.58 -13.49
CA LEU A 84 36.08 3.55 -13.39
C LEU A 84 35.56 2.14 -13.13
N LYS A 85 36.12 1.12 -13.78
CA LYS A 85 35.75 -0.29 -13.50
C LYS A 85 36.09 -0.70 -12.06
N GLU A 86 37.24 -0.28 -11.56
CA GLU A 86 37.63 -0.53 -10.16
C GLU A 86 36.74 0.25 -9.19
N LEU A 87 36.46 1.52 -9.49
CA LEU A 87 35.57 2.35 -8.65
C LEU A 87 34.14 1.79 -8.62
N GLU A 88 33.63 1.33 -9.76
CA GLU A 88 32.33 0.68 -9.85
C GLU A 88 32.28 -0.64 -9.08
N SER A 89 33.35 -1.44 -9.13
CA SER A 89 33.43 -2.71 -8.39
C SER A 89 33.43 -2.48 -6.88
N GLU A 90 34.19 -1.49 -6.39
CA GLU A 90 34.19 -1.10 -4.97
C GLU A 90 32.84 -0.53 -4.56
N LEU A 91 32.20 0.32 -5.38
CA LEU A 91 30.87 0.83 -5.12
C LEU A 91 29.82 -0.28 -5.06
N GLN A 92 29.93 -1.30 -5.91
CA GLN A 92 29.04 -2.47 -5.85
C GLN A 92 29.29 -3.30 -4.60
N ASN A 93 30.54 -3.46 -4.18
CA ASN A 93 30.90 -4.21 -2.97
C ASN A 93 30.38 -3.50 -1.71
N ILE A 94 30.58 -2.18 -1.62
CA ILE A 94 30.02 -1.34 -0.56
C ILE A 94 28.49 -1.37 -0.60
N LYS A 95 27.85 -1.25 -1.79
CA LYS A 95 26.39 -1.40 -1.91
C LYS A 95 25.89 -2.76 -1.47
N LYS A 96 26.66 -3.83 -1.68
CA LYS A 96 26.34 -5.20 -1.31
C LYS A 96 26.48 -5.41 0.20
N GLU A 97 27.54 -4.88 0.81
CA GLU A 97 27.73 -4.88 2.26
C GLU A 97 26.68 -4.03 2.98
N LEU A 98 26.30 -2.88 2.40
CA LEU A 98 25.22 -2.02 2.91
C LEU A 98 23.82 -2.42 2.43
N LYS A 99 23.66 -3.51 1.67
CA LYS A 99 22.35 -4.05 1.28
C LYS A 99 21.73 -4.74 2.50
N VAL A 100 21.25 -3.94 3.45
CA VAL A 100 20.55 -4.43 4.63
C VAL A 100 19.36 -5.28 4.19
N ASN A 101 19.24 -6.46 4.80
CA ASN A 101 18.25 -7.45 4.47
C ASN A 101 16.82 -6.92 4.75
N LYS A 102 16.13 -6.47 3.70
CA LYS A 102 14.83 -5.78 3.77
C LYS A 102 13.72 -6.58 4.46
N THR A 103 13.87 -7.90 4.60
CA THR A 103 12.91 -8.79 5.27
C THR A 103 13.06 -8.80 6.79
N GLN A 104 14.23 -8.45 7.33
CA GLN A 104 14.52 -8.47 8.77
C GLN A 104 14.55 -7.08 9.42
N LEU A 105 14.28 -6.01 8.67
CA LEU A 105 14.16 -4.68 9.27
C LEU A 105 12.91 -4.58 10.15
N SER A 106 13.08 -4.02 11.35
CA SER A 106 11.99 -3.73 12.27
C SER A 106 10.91 -2.82 11.68
N SER A 107 11.23 -2.01 10.66
CA SER A 107 10.27 -1.18 9.92
C SER A 107 9.39 -2.01 8.98
N SER A 108 9.96 -2.99 8.28
CA SER A 108 9.21 -3.96 7.46
C SER A 108 8.31 -4.85 8.32
N ILE A 109 8.79 -5.28 9.49
CA ILE A 109 8.01 -6.07 10.45
C ILE A 109 6.84 -5.26 11.00
N ARG A 110 7.08 -4.01 11.43
CA ARG A 110 6.03 -3.12 11.97
C ARG A 110 4.99 -2.70 10.93
N ARG A 111 5.36 -2.63 9.64
CA ARG A 111 4.42 -2.31 8.56
C ARG A 111 3.47 -3.46 8.22
N ARG A 112 3.88 -4.71 8.45
CA ARG A 112 3.06 -5.91 8.13
C ARG A 112 2.18 -6.39 9.27
N LEU A 113 2.41 -5.91 10.49
CA LEU A 113 1.62 -6.28 11.67
C LEU A 113 0.95 -5.01 12.18
N SER A 114 -0.35 -4.85 11.87
CA SER A 114 -1.19 -3.95 12.66
C SER A 114 -1.03 -4.35 14.13
N ALA A 115 -1.00 -3.37 15.05
CA ALA A 115 -0.72 -3.62 16.46
C ALA A 115 -1.52 -4.84 16.95
N PRO A 116 -0.89 -5.84 17.60
CA PRO A 116 -1.57 -7.06 17.98
C PRO A 116 -2.63 -6.74 19.05
N ASP A 117 -3.86 -6.48 18.58
CA ASP A 117 -4.99 -6.23 19.45
C ASP A 117 -5.39 -7.53 20.13
N LYS A 118 -5.00 -7.66 21.41
CA LYS A 118 -5.39 -8.78 22.28
C LYS A 118 -6.89 -8.76 22.64
N ARG A 119 -7.62 -7.72 22.24
CA ARG A 119 -9.05 -7.54 22.52
C ARG A 119 -9.84 -8.69 21.89
N LYS A 120 -10.46 -9.53 22.74
CA LYS A 120 -11.27 -10.68 22.31
C LYS A 120 -12.34 -10.27 21.29
N SER A 121 -12.92 -9.08 21.47
CA SER A 121 -13.96 -8.50 20.60
C SER A 121 -13.55 -8.35 19.13
N SER A 122 -12.28 -7.99 18.86
CA SER A 122 -11.80 -7.79 17.48
C SER A 122 -11.67 -9.13 16.74
N LYS A 123 -11.15 -10.16 17.43
CA LYS A 123 -10.99 -11.51 16.85
C LYS A 123 -12.33 -12.20 16.61
N THR A 124 -13.28 -12.05 17.53
CA THR A 124 -14.61 -12.65 17.40
C THR A 124 -15.41 -12.03 16.26
N MET A 125 -15.35 -10.70 16.09
CA MET A 125 -16.05 -10.00 15.01
C MET A 125 -15.46 -10.35 13.63
N GLY A 126 -14.12 -10.42 13.53
CA GLY A 126 -13.45 -10.87 12.30
C GLY A 126 -13.82 -12.31 11.92
N LEU A 127 -13.84 -13.23 12.89
CA LEU A 127 -14.21 -14.63 12.64
C LEU A 127 -15.68 -14.77 12.21
N ALA A 128 -16.60 -14.03 12.85
CA ALA A 128 -18.01 -14.03 12.48
C ALA A 128 -18.24 -13.54 11.04
N GLY A 129 -17.51 -12.50 10.62
CA GLY A 129 -17.56 -11.99 9.24
C GLY A 129 -17.08 -13.02 8.21
N VAL A 130 -15.95 -13.68 8.47
CA VAL A 130 -15.44 -14.75 7.58
C VAL A 130 -16.43 -15.91 7.50
N ALA A 131 -17.00 -16.33 8.63
CA ALA A 131 -17.99 -17.40 8.65
C ALA A 131 -19.22 -17.05 7.79
N PHE A 132 -19.73 -15.82 7.87
CA PHE A 132 -20.87 -15.36 7.09
C PHE A 132 -20.60 -15.37 5.59
N ILE A 133 -19.43 -14.87 5.17
CA ILE A 133 -19.03 -14.86 3.75
C ILE A 133 -18.89 -16.29 3.22
N CYS A 134 -18.25 -17.19 3.96
CA CYS A 134 -18.10 -18.59 3.56
C CYS A 134 -19.44 -19.31 3.41
N ILE A 135 -20.43 -19.03 4.27
CA ILE A 135 -21.76 -19.64 4.17
C ILE A 135 -22.46 -19.17 2.90
N VAL A 136 -22.48 -17.87 2.63
CA VAL A 136 -23.17 -17.31 1.45
C VAL A 136 -22.55 -17.83 0.16
N VAL A 137 -21.22 -17.77 0.04
CA VAL A 137 -20.50 -18.29 -1.14
C VAL A 137 -20.66 -19.80 -1.25
N GLY A 138 -20.61 -20.53 -0.13
CA GLY A 138 -20.80 -21.97 -0.09
C GLY A 138 -22.18 -22.40 -0.60
N LEU A 139 -23.24 -21.65 -0.27
CA LEU A 139 -24.59 -21.92 -0.77
C LEU A 139 -24.71 -21.70 -2.29
N VAL A 140 -24.12 -20.62 -2.82
CA VAL A 140 -24.09 -20.37 -4.27
C VAL A 140 -23.40 -21.52 -5.00
N VAL A 141 -22.20 -21.90 -4.54
CA VAL A 141 -21.43 -23.00 -5.11
C VAL A 141 -22.19 -24.33 -5.00
N LEU A 142 -22.89 -24.58 -3.90
CA LEU A 142 -23.67 -25.81 -3.71
C LEU A 142 -24.83 -25.90 -4.70
N VAL A 143 -25.57 -24.81 -4.90
CA VAL A 143 -26.68 -24.74 -5.87
C VAL A 143 -26.16 -24.94 -7.30
N ASP A 144 -25.01 -24.35 -7.62
CA ASP A 144 -24.36 -24.53 -8.92
C ASP A 144 -23.90 -25.98 -9.11
N LEU A 145 -23.34 -26.61 -8.08
CA LEU A 145 -22.88 -28.01 -8.13
C LEU A 145 -24.05 -28.99 -8.33
N LEU A 146 -25.16 -28.78 -7.62
CA LEU A 146 -26.38 -29.60 -7.78
C LEU A 146 -26.99 -29.43 -9.17
N SER A 147 -27.02 -28.20 -9.67
CA SER A 147 -27.48 -27.88 -11.02
C SER A 147 -26.60 -28.54 -12.08
N PHE A 148 -25.29 -28.48 -11.90
CA PHE A 148 -24.31 -29.11 -12.78
C PHE A 148 -24.41 -30.65 -12.76
N ILE A 149 -24.54 -31.28 -11.58
CA ILE A 149 -24.70 -32.74 -11.48
C ILE A 149 -25.99 -33.20 -12.17
N LYS A 150 -27.10 -32.47 -12.00
CA LYS A 150 -28.37 -32.76 -12.70
C LYS A 150 -28.20 -32.62 -14.22
N PHE A 151 -27.53 -31.57 -14.68
CA PHE A 151 -27.24 -31.35 -16.10
C PHE A 151 -26.38 -32.48 -16.70
N VAL A 152 -25.30 -32.88 -16.01
CA VAL A 152 -24.42 -33.98 -16.45
C VAL A 152 -25.17 -35.31 -16.48
N LYS A 153 -25.97 -35.63 -15.45
CA LYS A 153 -26.79 -36.86 -15.44
C LYS A 153 -27.84 -36.87 -16.54
N SER A 154 -28.57 -35.77 -16.72
CA SER A 154 -29.58 -35.63 -17.78
C SER A 154 -28.97 -35.82 -19.18
N THR A 155 -27.81 -35.20 -19.41
CA THR A 155 -27.09 -35.30 -20.67
C THR A 155 -26.61 -36.75 -20.89
N ASN A 156 -25.99 -37.40 -19.91
CA ASN A 156 -25.53 -38.78 -20.06
C ASN A 156 -26.68 -39.76 -20.38
N THR A 157 -27.84 -39.63 -19.72
CA THR A 157 -29.01 -40.48 -19.98
C THR A 157 -29.63 -40.21 -21.36
N ARG A 158 -29.68 -38.95 -21.80
CA ARG A 158 -30.16 -38.57 -23.14
C ARG A 158 -29.24 -39.08 -24.25
N TRP A 159 -27.94 -39.12 -24.02
CA TRP A 159 -26.97 -39.70 -24.96
C TRP A 159 -27.06 -41.23 -25.04
N LYS A 160 -27.28 -41.91 -23.89
CA LYS A 160 -27.50 -43.37 -23.86
C LYS A 160 -28.77 -43.78 -24.60
N THR A 161 -29.88 -43.10 -24.36
CA THR A 161 -31.17 -43.39 -25.03
C THR A 161 -31.12 -43.16 -26.53
N LYS A 162 -30.46 -42.08 -27.01
CA LYS A 162 -30.20 -41.87 -28.44
C LYS A 162 -29.41 -43.02 -29.07
N LYS A 163 -28.31 -43.45 -28.43
CA LYS A 163 -27.49 -44.58 -28.92
C LYS A 163 -28.29 -45.90 -28.98
N ILE A 164 -29.16 -46.16 -28.03
CA ILE A 164 -30.00 -47.37 -28.02
C ILE A 164 -31.03 -47.29 -29.17
N GLY A 165 -31.66 -46.14 -29.39
CA GLY A 165 -32.59 -45.91 -30.50
C GLY A 165 -31.94 -46.07 -31.88
N GLU A 166 -30.72 -45.56 -32.07
CA GLU A 166 -29.98 -45.74 -33.33
C GLU A 166 -29.61 -47.21 -33.59
N LYS A 167 -29.24 -47.97 -32.55
CA LYS A 167 -28.99 -49.41 -32.66
C LYS A 167 -30.26 -50.19 -33.01
N ALA A 168 -31.40 -49.85 -32.41
CA ALA A 168 -32.69 -50.48 -32.70
C ALA A 168 -33.16 -50.21 -34.14
N LYS A 169 -32.95 -48.99 -34.64
CA LYS A 169 -33.24 -48.62 -36.04
C LYS A 169 -32.36 -49.38 -37.02
N LYS A 170 -31.05 -49.53 -36.76
CA LYS A 170 -30.16 -50.34 -37.61
C LYS A 170 -30.60 -51.81 -37.68
N LYS A 171 -30.92 -52.43 -36.53
CA LYS A 171 -31.42 -53.82 -36.49
C LYS A 171 -32.74 -54.03 -37.23
N SER A 172 -33.66 -53.05 -37.20
CA SER A 172 -34.91 -53.16 -37.97
C SER A 172 -34.68 -53.04 -39.46
N LYS A 173 -33.74 -52.20 -39.89
CA LYS A 173 -33.37 -52.05 -41.31
C LYS A 173 -32.73 -53.33 -41.85
N GLU A 174 -31.81 -53.91 -41.10
CA GLU A 174 -31.13 -55.17 -41.44
C GLU A 174 -32.13 -56.35 -41.52
N LYS A 175 -33.11 -56.43 -40.60
CA LYS A 175 -34.19 -57.43 -40.67
C LYS A 175 -35.10 -57.27 -41.90
N ASN A 176 -35.43 -56.04 -42.29
CA ASN A 176 -36.27 -55.82 -43.48
C ASN A 176 -35.53 -56.23 -44.76
N GLU A 177 -34.25 -55.87 -44.87
CA GLU A 177 -33.40 -56.18 -46.05
C GLU A 177 -33.18 -57.70 -46.20
N GLN A 178 -33.17 -58.44 -45.09
CA GLN A 178 -33.03 -59.90 -45.07
C GLN A 178 -34.35 -60.64 -45.38
N ASN A 179 -35.50 -60.01 -45.14
CA ASN A 179 -36.80 -60.55 -45.54
C ASN A 179 -37.07 -60.33 -47.04
N GLU A 180 -36.58 -59.23 -47.64
CA GLU A 180 -36.73 -58.95 -49.08
C GLU A 180 -35.87 -59.86 -49.97
N THR A 181 -34.80 -60.44 -49.44
CA THR A 181 -33.88 -61.34 -50.16
C THR A 181 -34.29 -62.82 -50.11
N ASN A 182 -35.32 -63.18 -49.33
CA ASN A 182 -35.84 -64.55 -49.18
C ASN A 182 -37.19 -64.77 -49.89
N ILE A 183 -37.62 -63.84 -50.75
CA ILE A 183 -38.80 -63.95 -51.64
C ILE A 183 -38.28 -64.11 -53.07
#